data_AF-A0A2T9YS30-F1
#
_entry.id   AF-A0A2T9YS30-F1
#
_cell.length_a   1.000
_cell.length_b   1.000
_cell.length_c   1.000
_cell.angle_alpha   90.00
_cell.angle_beta   90.00
_cell.angle_gamma   90.00
#
_symmetry.space_group_name_H-M   'P 1'
#
loop_
_entity.id
_entity.type
_entity.pdbx_description
1 polymer ?
#
loop_
_entity_poly.entity_id
_entity_poly.type
_entity_poly.pdbx_seq_one_letter_code
_entity_poly.pdbx_strand_id
1 'polypeptide(L)'
;MIQFYPGDALIAVSGGPFVKIYDAVVGRCLAVLGNFEKTVTSIVFDGNQTRLIAGSLDQNLKIYDSSTFKLLASIRYQQPILSVGMSPDDNLLVVGMTSGLLSIKKRPQGSSKSHESKEVVEVKMKSGSYRHFLRTGSSKGGKDDHVVKRNSHKSLPGYDRFLRSFQYGKALDLALLPNIKTETTLMVIDELIARSGLKTAIAGRNQDTLNPVVEFVKKNLMEPTNPPAILELANELVEYYSPFASNFPNFTEFVNVVLYKINCEIEMQNDLAELKGYVDMITSTSEQNFSLN
;
A
#
# COMPACT_ATOMS: atom_id res chain seq x y z
N MET A 1 -16.27 -26.10 -17.35
CA MET A 1 -15.73 -25.31 -18.48
C MET A 1 -14.31 -25.79 -18.76
N ILE A 2 -13.85 -25.77 -20.01
CA ILE A 2 -12.50 -26.20 -20.39
C ILE A 2 -11.84 -25.04 -21.13
N GLN A 3 -10.62 -24.71 -20.77
CA GLN A 3 -9.81 -23.72 -21.47
C GLN A 3 -8.41 -24.26 -21.75
N PHE A 4 -7.98 -24.09 -23.00
CA PHE A 4 -6.64 -24.46 -23.46
C PHE A 4 -5.69 -23.28 -23.29
N TYR A 5 -4.47 -23.58 -22.88
CA TYR A 5 -3.37 -22.63 -22.88
C TYR A 5 -2.75 -22.58 -24.30
N PRO A 6 -2.71 -21.44 -25.00
CA PRO A 6 -2.14 -21.35 -26.33
C PRO A 6 -0.62 -21.12 -26.26
N GLY A 7 0.12 -22.20 -26.00
CA GLY A 7 1.59 -22.22 -26.11
C GLY A 7 2.23 -23.39 -25.37
N ASP A 8 1.78 -23.61 -24.15
CA ASP A 8 2.05 -24.77 -23.32
C ASP A 8 0.89 -25.77 -23.40
N ALA A 9 1.16 -27.07 -23.36
CA ALA A 9 0.15 -28.10 -23.54
C ALA A 9 -0.75 -28.28 -22.29
N LEU A 10 -1.12 -27.19 -21.63
CA LEU A 10 -1.89 -27.19 -20.40
C LEU A 10 -3.38 -26.97 -20.66
N ILE A 11 -4.21 -27.73 -19.96
CA ILE A 11 -5.66 -27.65 -20.01
C ILE A 11 -6.18 -27.35 -18.60
N ALA A 12 -6.89 -26.24 -18.45
CA ALA A 12 -7.63 -25.92 -17.23
C ALA A 12 -9.08 -26.40 -17.37
N VAL A 13 -9.51 -27.26 -16.45
CA VAL A 13 -10.84 -27.85 -16.42
C VAL A 13 -11.54 -27.49 -15.11
N SER A 14 -12.68 -26.82 -15.19
CA SER A 14 -13.59 -26.71 -14.04
C SER A 14 -14.59 -27.88 -14.05
N GLY A 15 -14.57 -28.65 -12.97
CA GLY A 15 -15.44 -29.80 -12.74
C GLY A 15 -15.92 -29.81 -11.30
N GLY A 16 -16.84 -28.91 -10.97
CA GLY A 16 -17.35 -28.72 -9.60
C GLY A 16 -16.61 -27.59 -8.86
N PRO A 17 -16.37 -27.73 -7.54
CA PRO A 17 -15.67 -26.72 -6.74
C PRO A 17 -14.14 -26.72 -6.95
N PHE A 18 -13.65 -27.58 -7.84
CA PHE A 18 -12.22 -27.70 -8.13
C PHE A 18 -11.93 -27.25 -9.56
N VAL A 19 -10.82 -26.55 -9.72
CA VAL A 19 -10.18 -26.37 -11.03
C VAL A 19 -9.00 -27.33 -11.09
N LYS A 20 -9.03 -28.23 -12.07
CA LYS A 20 -7.94 -29.18 -12.32
C LYS A 20 -7.15 -28.73 -13.52
N ILE A 21 -5.83 -28.83 -13.42
CA ILE A 21 -4.91 -28.50 -14.49
C ILE A 21 -4.27 -29.79 -14.97
N TYR A 22 -4.40 -30.04 -16.26
CA TYR A 22 -3.92 -31.24 -16.92
C TYR A 22 -2.84 -30.88 -17.93
N ASP A 23 -1.85 -31.75 -18.04
CA ASP A 23 -0.96 -31.79 -19.20
C ASP A 23 -1.66 -32.58 -20.32
N ALA A 24 -1.86 -31.95 -21.47
CA ALA A 24 -2.49 -32.52 -22.65
C ALA A 24 -1.61 -33.57 -23.34
N VAL A 25 -0.27 -33.48 -23.19
CA VAL A 25 0.66 -34.42 -23.84
C VAL A 25 0.66 -35.76 -23.10
N VAL A 26 0.75 -35.70 -21.76
CA VAL A 26 0.89 -36.90 -20.92
C VAL A 26 -0.45 -37.35 -20.31
N GLY A 27 -1.48 -36.48 -20.32
CA GLY A 27 -2.79 -36.76 -19.73
C GLY A 27 -2.79 -36.80 -18.19
N ARG A 28 -1.73 -36.28 -17.55
CA ARG A 28 -1.59 -36.27 -16.09
C ARG A 28 -2.13 -34.98 -15.48
N CYS A 29 -2.74 -35.10 -14.30
CA CYS A 29 -3.16 -33.94 -13.52
C CYS A 29 -1.95 -33.36 -12.79
N LEU A 30 -1.60 -32.10 -13.09
CA LEU A 30 -0.47 -31.40 -12.48
C LEU A 30 -0.87 -30.74 -11.16
N ALA A 31 -2.05 -30.13 -11.12
CA ALA A 31 -2.51 -29.39 -9.95
C ALA A 31 -4.04 -29.44 -9.80
N VAL A 32 -4.50 -29.43 -8.55
CA VAL A 32 -5.90 -29.31 -8.17
C VAL A 32 -6.06 -28.06 -7.29
N LEU A 33 -6.78 -27.07 -7.79
CA LEU A 33 -7.07 -25.82 -7.09
C LEU A 33 -8.41 -25.98 -6.35
N GLY A 34 -8.34 -26.27 -5.04
CA GLY A 34 -9.50 -26.50 -4.17
C GLY A 34 -9.87 -25.35 -3.26
N ASN A 35 -9.80 -24.10 -3.75
CA ASN A 35 -10.09 -22.95 -2.91
C ASN A 35 -11.54 -22.47 -3.04
N PHE A 36 -12.39 -23.10 -3.86
CA PHE A 36 -13.79 -22.69 -4.03
C PHE A 36 -14.71 -23.52 -3.15
N GLU A 37 -15.77 -22.89 -2.64
CA GLU A 37 -16.78 -23.52 -1.78
C GLU A 37 -17.93 -24.11 -2.62
N LYS A 38 -18.27 -23.47 -3.74
CA LYS A 38 -19.24 -23.90 -4.76
C LYS A 38 -18.57 -24.05 -6.13
N THR A 39 -19.39 -24.41 -7.10
CA THR A 39 -18.97 -24.74 -8.45
C THR A 39 -18.37 -23.55 -9.20
N VAL A 40 -17.26 -23.81 -9.89
CA VAL A 40 -16.58 -22.86 -10.76
C VAL A 40 -17.27 -22.86 -12.12
N THR A 41 -17.84 -21.71 -12.48
CA THR A 41 -18.66 -21.53 -13.69
C THR A 41 -17.82 -21.22 -14.91
N SER A 42 -16.82 -20.34 -14.74
CA SER A 42 -15.98 -19.86 -15.85
C SER A 42 -14.51 -19.76 -15.47
N ILE A 43 -13.64 -20.09 -16.42
CA ILE A 43 -12.18 -19.95 -16.34
C ILE A 43 -11.75 -19.09 -17.54
N VAL A 44 -10.85 -18.15 -17.31
CA VAL A 44 -10.25 -17.27 -18.33
C VAL A 44 -8.77 -17.07 -18.05
N PHE A 45 -7.90 -17.17 -19.05
CA PHE A 45 -6.51 -16.73 -18.97
C PHE A 45 -6.36 -15.23 -19.26
N ASP A 46 -5.35 -14.60 -18.64
CA ASP A 46 -4.88 -13.26 -19.03
C ASP A 46 -4.37 -13.29 -20.48
N GLY A 47 -4.31 -12.12 -21.13
CA GLY A 47 -3.75 -11.98 -22.48
C GLY A 47 -2.28 -12.39 -22.56
N ASN A 48 -1.51 -12.10 -21.51
CA ASN A 48 -0.13 -12.58 -21.36
C ASN A 48 -0.03 -14.02 -20.81
N GLN A 49 -1.17 -14.67 -20.52
CA GLN A 49 -1.28 -16.06 -20.04
C GLN A 49 -0.53 -16.39 -18.74
N THR A 50 0.02 -15.38 -18.06
CA THR A 50 0.69 -15.54 -16.75
C THR A 50 -0.29 -15.78 -15.61
N ARG A 51 -1.58 -15.55 -15.83
CA ARG A 51 -2.60 -15.66 -14.78
C ARG A 51 -3.82 -16.42 -15.28
N LEU A 52 -4.35 -17.26 -14.38
CA LEU A 52 -5.62 -17.95 -14.54
C LEU A 52 -6.66 -17.30 -13.64
N ILE A 53 -7.78 -16.91 -14.22
CA ILE A 53 -8.90 -16.29 -13.53
C ILE A 53 -10.05 -17.28 -13.50
N ALA A 54 -10.54 -17.58 -12.32
CA ALA A 54 -11.66 -18.49 -12.13
C ALA A 54 -12.79 -17.79 -11.35
N GLY A 55 -13.98 -17.80 -11.94
CA GLY A 55 -15.22 -17.28 -11.35
C GLY A 55 -16.07 -18.41 -10.79
N SER A 56 -16.56 -18.25 -9.56
CA SER A 56 -17.39 -19.23 -8.87
C SER A 56 -18.79 -18.69 -8.57
N LEU A 57 -19.74 -19.62 -8.35
CA LEU A 57 -21.04 -19.32 -7.74
C LEU A 57 -20.94 -18.81 -6.29
N ASP A 58 -19.76 -18.87 -5.67
CA ASP A 58 -19.46 -18.28 -4.35
C ASP A 58 -19.37 -16.76 -4.36
N GLN A 59 -19.69 -16.12 -5.50
CA GLN A 59 -19.51 -14.69 -5.70
C GLN A 59 -18.02 -14.28 -5.68
N ASN A 60 -17.12 -15.25 -5.66
CA ASN A 60 -15.68 -15.04 -5.60
C ASN A 60 -15.07 -15.25 -6.99
N LEU A 61 -14.24 -14.29 -7.39
CA LEU A 61 -13.36 -14.39 -8.53
C LEU A 61 -11.93 -14.50 -7.99
N LYS A 62 -11.28 -15.63 -8.24
CA LYS A 62 -9.92 -15.90 -7.80
C LYS A 62 -8.96 -15.84 -8.96
N ILE A 63 -7.82 -15.22 -8.74
CA ILE A 63 -6.73 -15.08 -9.70
C ILE A 63 -5.57 -15.92 -9.20
N TYR A 64 -5.12 -16.83 -10.05
CA TYR A 64 -4.00 -17.73 -9.83
C TYR A 64 -2.85 -17.35 -10.74
N ASP A 65 -1.63 -17.56 -10.26
CA ASP A 65 -0.44 -17.59 -11.11
C ASP A 65 -0.42 -18.89 -11.92
N SER A 66 -0.13 -18.83 -13.22
CA SER A 66 -0.07 -20.03 -14.08
C SER A 66 1.19 -20.87 -13.85
N SER A 67 2.25 -20.29 -13.30
CA SER A 67 3.52 -21.00 -13.06
C SER A 67 3.53 -21.74 -11.72
N THR A 68 3.12 -21.06 -10.65
CA THR A 68 3.15 -21.60 -9.28
C THR A 68 1.80 -22.14 -8.80
N PHE A 69 0.72 -21.87 -9.53
CA PHE A 69 -0.66 -22.21 -9.14
C PHE A 69 -1.09 -21.68 -7.77
N LYS A 70 -0.38 -20.66 -7.26
CA LYS A 70 -0.72 -19.97 -6.01
C LYS A 70 -1.80 -18.92 -6.24
N LEU A 71 -2.63 -18.70 -5.22
CA LEU A 71 -3.66 -17.67 -5.25
C LEU A 71 -3.01 -16.29 -5.07
N LEU A 72 -3.13 -15.43 -6.08
CA LEU A 72 -2.60 -14.06 -6.07
C LEU A 72 -3.61 -13.07 -5.50
N ALA A 73 -4.87 -13.18 -5.91
CA ALA A 73 -5.91 -12.25 -5.48
C ALA A 73 -7.28 -12.95 -5.45
N SER A 74 -8.13 -12.47 -4.54
CA SER A 74 -9.53 -12.87 -4.44
C SER A 74 -10.40 -11.62 -4.45
N ILE A 75 -11.32 -11.54 -5.40
CA ILE A 75 -12.26 -10.43 -5.57
C ILE A 75 -13.65 -10.97 -5.26
N ARG A 76 -14.29 -10.37 -4.26
CA ARG A 76 -15.67 -10.71 -3.90
C ARG A 76 -16.65 -9.77 -4.63
N TYR A 77 -17.67 -10.36 -5.23
CA TYR A 77 -18.82 -9.69 -5.81
C TYR A 77 -20.05 -9.90 -4.93
N GLN A 78 -21.11 -9.13 -5.15
CA GLN A 78 -22.35 -9.24 -4.36
C GLN A 78 -23.22 -10.42 -4.82
N GLN A 79 -22.95 -10.97 -6.00
CA GLN A 79 -23.78 -12.00 -6.64
C GLN A 79 -22.94 -13.08 -7.31
N PRO A 80 -23.50 -14.28 -7.51
CA PRO A 80 -22.81 -15.38 -8.16
C PRO A 80 -22.38 -15.02 -9.59
N ILE A 81 -21.20 -15.48 -9.97
CA ILE A 81 -20.60 -15.21 -11.27
C ILE A 81 -20.97 -16.33 -12.22
N LEU A 82 -21.51 -16.00 -13.39
CA LEU A 82 -21.85 -16.96 -14.44
C LEU A 82 -20.80 -17.00 -15.54
N SER A 83 -20.25 -15.84 -15.89
CA SER A 83 -19.24 -15.71 -16.93
C SER A 83 -18.22 -14.65 -16.57
N VAL A 84 -17.00 -14.87 -17.03
CA VAL A 84 -15.90 -13.93 -16.95
C VAL A 84 -15.32 -13.81 -18.36
N GLY A 85 -14.86 -12.62 -18.72
CA GLY A 85 -14.15 -12.34 -19.95
C GLY A 85 -13.02 -11.35 -19.67
N MET A 86 -11.88 -11.54 -20.34
CA MET A 86 -10.72 -10.65 -20.27
C MET A 86 -10.38 -10.17 -21.68
N SER A 87 -9.99 -8.90 -21.82
CA SER A 87 -9.39 -8.40 -23.05
C SER A 87 -7.97 -8.96 -23.24
N PRO A 88 -7.51 -9.22 -24.47
CA PRO A 88 -6.12 -9.65 -24.73
C PRO A 88 -5.06 -8.63 -24.28
N ASP A 89 -5.44 -7.36 -24.10
CA ASP A 89 -4.53 -6.30 -23.62
C ASP A 89 -4.53 -6.14 -22.09
N ASP A 90 -5.19 -7.04 -21.34
CA ASP A 90 -5.36 -7.03 -19.87
C ASP A 90 -5.99 -5.73 -19.30
N ASN A 91 -6.58 -4.90 -20.17
CA ASN A 91 -7.13 -3.59 -19.84
C ASN A 91 -8.54 -3.65 -19.26
N LEU A 92 -9.31 -4.67 -19.65
CA LEU A 92 -10.74 -4.79 -19.39
C LEU A 92 -11.05 -6.19 -18.86
N LEU A 93 -11.52 -6.24 -17.61
CA LEU A 93 -12.12 -7.44 -17.02
C LEU A 93 -13.64 -7.27 -16.97
N VAL A 94 -14.37 -8.18 -17.61
CA VAL A 94 -15.83 -8.23 -17.63
C VAL A 94 -16.30 -9.43 -16.83
N VAL A 95 -17.25 -9.21 -15.94
CA VAL A 95 -17.86 -10.26 -15.11
C VAL A 95 -19.36 -10.18 -15.25
N GLY A 96 -19.99 -11.28 -15.69
CA GLY A 96 -21.44 -11.43 -15.74
C GLY A 96 -21.98 -12.10 -14.50
N MET A 97 -22.88 -11.41 -13.81
CA MET A 97 -23.53 -11.90 -12.58
C MET A 97 -24.92 -12.48 -12.87
N THR A 98 -25.46 -13.26 -11.94
CA THR A 98 -26.79 -13.89 -12.11
C THR A 98 -27.96 -12.92 -12.24
N SER A 99 -27.85 -11.69 -11.72
CA SER A 99 -28.92 -10.68 -11.88
C SER A 99 -29.03 -10.08 -13.28
N GLY A 100 -28.15 -10.47 -14.21
CA GLY A 100 -28.02 -9.82 -15.51
C GLY A 100 -27.17 -8.54 -15.47
N LEU A 101 -26.63 -8.15 -14.31
CA LEU A 101 -25.66 -7.07 -14.21
C LEU A 101 -24.27 -7.53 -14.69
N LEU A 102 -23.63 -6.69 -15.51
CA LEU A 102 -22.26 -6.86 -15.98
C LEU A 102 -21.35 -5.86 -15.28
N SER A 103 -20.33 -6.34 -14.56
CA SER A 103 -19.28 -5.51 -13.98
C SER A 103 -18.11 -5.41 -14.94
N ILE A 104 -17.79 -4.20 -15.39
CA ILE A 104 -16.64 -3.91 -16.26
C ILE A 104 -15.60 -3.16 -15.43
N LYS A 105 -14.43 -3.77 -15.22
CA LYS A 105 -13.29 -3.14 -14.54
C LYS A 105 -12.24 -2.76 -15.57
N LYS A 106 -11.92 -1.46 -15.62
CA LYS A 106 -10.82 -0.92 -16.44
C LYS A 106 -9.58 -0.77 -15.58
N ARG A 107 -8.43 -1.28 -16.04
CA ARG A 107 -7.13 -1.01 -15.44
C ARG A 107 -6.47 0.16 -16.17
N PRO A 108 -6.26 1.33 -15.54
CA PRO A 108 -5.50 2.39 -16.17
C PRO A 108 -4.04 1.94 -16.33
N GLN A 109 -3.51 2.07 -17.55
CA GLN A 109 -2.18 1.64 -18.04
C GLN A 109 -0.95 2.22 -17.30
N GLY A 110 -1.12 2.87 -16.14
CA GLY A 110 -0.02 3.49 -15.40
C GLY A 110 0.79 2.55 -14.49
N SER A 111 0.35 1.31 -14.26
CA SER A 111 0.90 0.44 -13.19
C SER A 111 1.59 -0.85 -13.64
N SER A 112 1.49 -1.25 -14.90
CA SER A 112 2.21 -2.40 -15.45
C SER A 112 3.37 -1.92 -16.33
N LYS A 113 4.49 -1.56 -15.69
CA LYS A 113 5.78 -1.55 -16.40
C LYS A 113 6.24 -3.01 -16.54
N SER A 114 5.68 -3.73 -17.50
CA SER A 114 6.35 -4.89 -18.07
C SER A 114 7.43 -4.37 -19.03
N HIS A 115 8.63 -4.92 -18.88
CA HIS A 115 9.71 -4.74 -19.84
C HIS A 115 9.26 -5.28 -21.20
N GLU A 116 8.95 -4.42 -22.17
CA GLU A 116 9.32 -4.57 -23.58
C GLU A 116 8.92 -3.35 -24.42
N SER A 117 9.80 -3.02 -25.36
CA SER A 117 9.79 -1.91 -26.33
C SER A 117 9.42 -0.52 -25.79
N LYS A 118 10.46 0.25 -25.46
CA LYS A 118 10.42 1.72 -25.45
C LYS A 118 10.03 2.21 -26.85
N GLU A 119 8.74 2.40 -27.10
CA GLU A 119 8.31 3.29 -28.18
C GLU A 119 8.71 4.71 -27.82
N VAL A 120 9.32 5.38 -28.79
CA VAL A 120 9.92 6.70 -28.68
C VAL A 120 8.83 7.72 -28.36
N VAL A 121 8.82 8.22 -27.12
CA VAL A 121 7.95 9.34 -26.74
C VAL A 121 8.48 10.61 -27.42
N GLU A 122 7.83 11.03 -28.52
CA GLU A 122 8.04 12.35 -29.11
C GLU A 122 7.65 13.45 -28.12
N VAL A 123 8.64 14.14 -27.58
CA VAL A 123 8.42 15.33 -26.75
C VAL A 123 8.10 16.50 -27.67
N LYS A 124 6.81 16.84 -27.85
CA LYS A 124 6.41 18.12 -28.45
C LYS A 124 6.87 19.27 -27.54
N MET A 125 7.87 20.02 -27.99
CA MET A 125 8.35 21.22 -27.29
C MET A 125 7.29 22.33 -27.34
N LYS A 126 6.98 22.97 -26.21
CA LYS A 126 6.06 24.12 -26.16
C LYS A 126 6.63 25.30 -26.97
N SER A 127 5.81 25.86 -27.87
CA SER A 127 6.14 27.09 -28.60
C SER A 127 6.33 28.23 -27.61
N GLY A 128 7.51 28.86 -27.61
CA GLY A 128 7.81 30.01 -26.75
C GLY A 128 9.07 29.89 -25.89
N SER A 129 9.77 28.75 -25.89
CA SER A 129 11.11 28.70 -25.27
C SER A 129 12.13 29.45 -26.15
N TYR A 130 13.02 30.26 -25.55
CA TYR A 130 14.08 31.05 -26.23
C TYR A 130 14.92 30.24 -27.25
N ARG A 131 15.05 28.92 -27.03
CA ARG A 131 15.71 27.98 -27.96
C ARG A 131 14.92 27.66 -29.23
N HIS A 132 13.64 28.03 -29.30
CA HIS A 132 12.77 27.88 -30.47
C HIS A 132 12.94 29.06 -31.45
N PHE A 133 13.34 30.24 -30.95
CA PHE A 133 13.59 31.43 -31.77
C PHE A 133 14.96 31.41 -32.43
N LEU A 134 15.99 30.87 -31.78
CA LEU A 134 17.33 30.70 -32.36
C LEU A 134 17.43 29.50 -33.34
N ARG A 135 16.31 28.80 -33.61
CA ARG A 135 16.25 27.56 -34.40
C ARG A 135 15.71 27.76 -35.82
N THR A 136 15.77 28.97 -36.36
CA THR A 136 15.74 29.19 -37.81
C THR A 136 17.07 28.70 -38.39
N GLY A 137 17.21 27.39 -38.53
CA GLY A 137 18.42 26.72 -39.00
C GLY A 137 18.47 25.29 -38.50
N SER A 138 18.13 24.35 -39.39
CA SER A 138 17.94 22.92 -39.14
C SER A 138 19.17 22.20 -38.56
N SER A 139 19.31 22.17 -37.24
CA SER A 139 20.12 21.16 -36.56
C SER A 139 19.23 20.34 -35.60
N LYS A 140 18.79 19.18 -36.11
CA LYS A 140 18.30 18.08 -35.27
C LYS A 140 19.54 17.47 -34.62
N GLY A 141 19.49 17.25 -33.30
CA GLY A 141 20.56 16.54 -32.60
C GLY A 141 20.83 15.20 -33.28
N GLY A 142 22.10 14.81 -33.35
CA GLY A 142 22.52 13.53 -33.92
C GLY A 142 21.91 12.36 -33.17
N LYS A 143 21.90 11.17 -33.78
CA LYS A 143 21.39 9.94 -33.13
C LYS A 143 22.16 9.58 -31.85
N ASP A 144 23.38 10.11 -31.68
CA ASP A 144 24.24 9.90 -30.51
C ASP A 144 24.18 11.04 -29.48
N ASP A 145 23.33 12.05 -29.68
CA ASP A 145 23.24 13.19 -28.74
C ASP A 145 22.41 12.82 -27.51
N HIS A 146 23.07 12.82 -26.35
CA HIS A 146 22.41 12.59 -25.07
C HIS A 146 21.58 13.81 -24.65
N VAL A 147 20.25 13.76 -24.86
CA VAL A 147 19.33 14.82 -24.42
C VAL A 147 19.16 14.77 -22.91
N VAL A 148 19.91 15.62 -22.20
CA VAL A 148 19.74 15.82 -20.76
C VAL A 148 18.42 16.55 -20.52
N LYS A 149 17.44 15.84 -19.96
CA LYS A 149 16.19 16.44 -19.49
C LYS A 149 16.55 17.49 -18.43
N ARG A 150 15.99 18.70 -18.54
CA ARG A 150 16.13 19.69 -17.46
C ARG A 150 15.61 19.06 -16.18
N ASN A 151 16.45 18.96 -15.16
CA ASN A 151 16.02 18.58 -13.84
C ASN A 151 15.08 19.69 -13.36
N SER A 152 13.77 19.44 -13.37
CA SER A 152 12.83 20.34 -12.68
C SER A 152 13.15 20.22 -11.20
N HIS A 153 13.66 21.28 -10.58
CA HIS A 153 13.74 21.32 -9.12
C HIS A 153 12.31 21.11 -8.61
N LYS A 154 12.07 19.95 -7.98
CA LYS A 154 10.79 19.68 -7.34
C LYS A 154 10.61 20.75 -6.27
N SER A 155 9.53 21.52 -6.35
CA SER A 155 9.23 22.52 -5.33
C SER A 155 9.16 21.80 -3.99
N LEU A 156 9.97 22.25 -3.04
CA LEU A 156 9.95 21.70 -1.70
C LEU A 156 8.56 21.95 -1.09
N PRO A 157 8.00 20.99 -0.37
CA PRO A 157 6.80 21.22 0.41
C PRO A 157 7.03 22.32 1.45
N GLY A 158 5.95 22.97 1.87
CA GLY A 158 6.03 24.13 2.76
C GLY A 158 6.80 23.84 4.05
N TYR A 159 6.53 22.69 4.69
CA TYR A 159 7.21 22.27 5.93
C TYR A 159 8.73 22.10 5.75
N ASP A 160 9.21 21.55 4.64
CA ASP A 160 10.65 21.41 4.36
C ASP A 160 11.35 22.76 4.24
N ARG A 161 10.65 23.76 3.71
CA ARG A 161 11.17 25.13 3.66
C ARG A 161 11.36 25.69 5.07
N PHE A 162 10.42 25.45 5.99
CA PHE A 162 10.53 25.89 7.37
C PHE A 162 11.58 25.12 8.18
N LEU A 163 11.73 23.82 7.92
CA LEU A 163 12.81 23.00 8.48
C LEU A 163 14.19 23.51 8.03
N ARG A 164 14.33 23.94 6.77
CA ARG A 164 15.57 24.57 6.28
C ARG A 164 15.82 25.95 6.87
N SER A 165 14.77 26.70 7.19
CA SER A 165 14.89 28.02 7.80
C SER A 165 14.92 27.99 9.33
N PHE A 166 15.10 26.83 9.97
CA PHE A 166 15.11 26.66 11.43
C PHE A 166 13.84 27.17 12.14
N GLN A 167 12.71 27.22 11.43
CA GLN A 167 11.41 27.64 11.98
C GLN A 167 10.58 26.41 12.34
N TYR A 168 10.96 25.75 13.43
CA TYR A 168 10.41 24.44 13.80
C TYR A 168 8.94 24.47 14.21
N GLY A 169 8.50 25.50 14.94
CA GLY A 169 7.08 25.65 15.33
C GLY A 169 6.15 25.72 14.12
N LYS A 170 6.48 26.58 13.14
CA LYS A 170 5.69 26.71 11.90
C LYS A 170 5.75 25.46 11.03
N ALA A 171 6.88 24.76 11.01
CA ALA A 171 7.01 23.50 10.29
C ALA A 171 6.04 22.45 10.86
N LEU A 172 5.96 22.37 12.19
CA LEU A 172 5.08 21.44 12.89
C LEU A 172 3.61 21.83 12.73
N ASP A 173 3.27 23.12 12.83
CA ASP A 173 1.89 23.61 12.65
C ASP A 173 1.37 23.29 11.24
N LEU A 174 2.22 23.44 10.22
CA LEU A 174 1.86 23.05 8.85
C LEU A 174 1.69 21.56 8.70
N ALA A 175 2.53 20.75 9.36
CA ALA A 175 2.42 19.30 9.34
C ALA A 175 1.09 18.84 9.97
N LEU A 176 0.66 19.46 11.05
CA LEU A 176 -0.58 19.09 11.77
C LEU A 176 -1.89 19.48 11.08
N LEU A 177 -1.84 20.11 9.90
CA LEU A 177 -3.06 20.44 9.16
C LEU A 177 -3.79 19.15 8.71
N PRO A 178 -5.14 19.12 8.75
CA PRO A 178 -5.93 17.93 8.46
C PRO A 178 -5.80 17.40 7.03
N ASN A 179 -5.28 18.22 6.10
CA ASN A 179 -5.08 17.87 4.70
C ASN A 179 -3.85 16.95 4.47
N ILE A 180 -2.96 16.84 5.47
CA ILE A 180 -1.70 16.12 5.35
C ILE A 180 -1.86 14.69 5.89
N LYS A 181 -1.21 13.72 5.23
CA LYS A 181 -1.23 12.32 5.67
C LYS A 181 -0.47 12.18 6.99
N THR A 182 -0.96 11.36 7.90
CA THR A 182 -0.31 11.07 9.19
C THR A 182 1.12 10.58 9.01
N GLU A 183 1.38 9.70 8.01
CA GLU A 183 2.73 9.25 7.65
C GLU A 183 3.70 10.42 7.41
N THR A 184 3.29 11.42 6.62
CA THR A 184 4.14 12.57 6.32
C THR A 184 4.35 13.47 7.53
N THR A 185 3.39 13.53 8.47
CA THR A 185 3.57 14.29 9.71
C THR A 185 4.58 13.63 10.65
N LEU A 186 4.57 12.29 10.72
CA LEU A 186 5.54 11.52 11.50
C LEU A 186 6.96 11.73 10.95
N MET A 187 7.13 11.74 9.63
CA MET A 187 8.43 12.04 9.01
C MET A 187 8.96 13.43 9.40
N VAL A 188 8.08 14.44 9.50
CA VAL A 188 8.47 15.79 9.95
C VAL A 188 8.88 15.77 11.42
N ILE A 189 8.21 14.99 12.26
CA ILE A 189 8.53 14.83 13.68
C ILE A 189 9.88 14.12 13.85
N ASP A 190 10.13 13.06 13.09
CA ASP A 190 11.43 12.36 13.07
C ASP A 190 12.57 13.30 12.66
N GLU A 191 12.36 14.14 11.65
CA GLU A 191 13.32 15.17 11.24
C GLU A 191 13.55 16.23 12.33
N LEU A 192 12.53 16.57 13.12
CA LEU A 192 12.66 17.48 14.25
C LEU A 192 13.45 16.85 15.39
N ILE A 193 13.23 15.57 15.68
CA ILE A 193 13.99 14.78 16.65
C ILE A 193 15.46 14.70 16.25
N ALA A 194 15.74 14.34 14.99
CA ALA A 194 17.09 14.23 14.46
C ALA A 194 17.88 15.55 14.55
N ARG A 195 17.19 16.70 14.50
CA ARG A 195 17.79 18.04 14.59
C ARG A 195 17.74 18.66 15.98
N SER A 196 17.27 17.90 16.99
CA SER A 196 16.97 18.38 18.35
C SER A 196 16.11 19.66 18.38
N GLY A 197 15.29 19.86 17.33
CA GLY A 197 14.43 21.03 17.14
C GLY A 197 13.03 20.87 17.76
N LEU A 198 12.70 19.68 18.25
CA LEU A 198 11.39 19.36 18.84
C LEU A 198 11.11 20.23 20.07
N LYS A 199 12.08 20.31 20.99
CA LYS A 199 12.04 21.17 22.19
C LYS A 199 11.73 22.62 21.85
N THR A 200 12.41 23.15 20.84
CA THR A 200 12.21 24.53 20.37
C THR A 200 10.89 24.74 19.64
N ALA A 201 10.31 23.69 19.05
CA ALA A 201 9.00 23.77 18.41
C ALA A 201 7.86 23.79 19.44
N ILE A 202 8.04 23.08 20.56
CA ILE A 202 7.07 22.98 21.65
C ILE A 202 7.15 24.18 22.60
N ALA A 203 8.35 24.70 22.84
CA ALA A 203 8.57 25.84 23.72
C ALA A 203 7.84 27.09 23.22
N GLY A 204 7.10 27.75 24.13
CA GLY A 204 6.46 29.04 23.86
C GLY A 204 5.17 28.98 23.04
N ARG A 205 4.49 27.82 22.98
CA ARG A 205 3.18 27.70 22.36
C ARG A 205 2.06 28.18 23.29
N ASN A 206 1.03 28.75 22.68
CA ASN A 206 -0.21 29.11 23.35
C ASN A 206 -1.17 27.91 23.36
N GLN A 207 -2.22 27.97 24.20
CA GLN A 207 -3.25 26.94 24.31
C GLN A 207 -3.86 26.55 22.95
N ASP A 208 -4.18 27.53 22.10
CA ASP A 208 -4.82 27.28 20.79
C ASP A 208 -3.92 26.50 19.83
N THR A 209 -2.62 26.82 19.81
CA THR A 209 -1.63 26.13 18.99
C THR A 209 -1.22 24.78 19.56
N LEU A 210 -1.44 24.54 20.85
CA LEU A 210 -1.12 23.30 21.53
C LEU A 210 -2.20 22.23 21.31
N ASN A 211 -3.47 22.63 21.24
CA ASN A 211 -4.61 21.75 21.01
C ASN A 211 -4.44 20.77 19.82
N PRO A 212 -4.05 21.20 18.60
CA PRO A 212 -3.87 20.26 17.49
C PRO A 212 -2.75 19.25 17.73
N VAL A 213 -1.69 19.64 18.45
CA VAL A 213 -0.59 18.74 18.82
C VAL A 213 -1.10 17.70 19.81
N VAL A 214 -1.83 18.13 20.82
CA VAL A 214 -2.45 17.27 21.83
C VAL A 214 -3.44 16.29 21.21
N GLU A 215 -4.30 16.77 20.31
CA GLU A 215 -5.28 15.93 19.61
C GLU A 215 -4.60 14.91 18.69
N PHE A 216 -3.52 15.32 18.00
CA PHE A 216 -2.72 14.42 17.18
C PHE A 216 -2.08 13.30 18.03
N VAL A 217 -1.48 13.63 19.17
CA VAL A 217 -0.91 12.62 20.09
C VAL A 217 -2.02 11.72 20.64
N LYS A 218 -3.16 12.27 21.08
CA LYS A 218 -4.32 11.46 21.50
C LYS A 218 -4.73 10.48 20.41
N LYS A 219 -4.77 10.89 19.15
CA LYS A 219 -5.20 10.04 18.05
C LYS A 219 -4.20 8.93 17.73
N ASN A 220 -2.91 9.24 17.73
CA ASN A 220 -1.90 8.37 17.13
C ASN A 220 -1.10 7.51 18.13
N LEU A 221 -1.28 7.70 19.45
CA LEU A 221 -0.60 6.87 20.48
C LEU A 221 -0.89 5.36 20.41
N MET A 222 -1.93 4.95 19.69
CA MET A 222 -2.36 3.55 19.55
C MET A 222 -2.00 2.94 18.19
N GLU A 223 -1.33 3.68 17.30
CA GLU A 223 -0.97 3.17 15.99
C GLU A 223 0.42 2.49 16.07
N PRO A 224 0.55 1.19 15.73
CA PRO A 224 1.80 0.43 15.89
C PRO A 224 2.88 0.86 14.88
N THR A 225 2.54 1.73 13.93
CA THR A 225 3.37 2.05 12.77
C THR A 225 4.57 2.92 13.12
N ASN A 226 4.53 3.76 14.18
CA ASN A 226 5.69 4.48 14.72
C ASN A 226 5.47 5.03 16.16
N PRO A 227 5.73 4.24 17.22
CA PRO A 227 5.66 4.72 18.59
C PRO A 227 6.79 5.68 19.03
N PRO A 228 8.06 5.61 18.60
CA PRO A 228 9.14 6.37 19.26
C PRO A 228 8.99 7.88 19.07
N ALA A 229 8.66 8.33 17.86
CA ALA A 229 8.52 9.75 17.55
C ALA A 229 7.38 10.42 18.33
N ILE A 230 6.26 9.70 18.49
CA ILE A 230 5.08 10.18 19.21
C ILE A 230 5.34 10.17 20.71
N LEU A 231 6.02 9.16 21.24
CA LEU A 231 6.39 9.08 22.65
C LEU A 231 7.38 10.19 23.02
N GLU A 232 8.37 10.48 22.19
CA GLU A 232 9.30 11.60 22.41
C GLU A 232 8.57 12.94 22.40
N LEU A 233 7.65 13.15 21.44
CA LEU A 233 6.74 14.29 21.44
C LEU A 233 5.92 14.38 22.72
N ALA A 234 5.31 13.28 23.16
CA ALA A 234 4.48 13.24 24.35
C ALA A 234 5.31 13.55 25.61
N ASN A 235 6.52 13.00 25.70
CA ASN A 235 7.44 13.26 26.79
C ASN A 235 7.85 14.73 26.84
N GLU A 236 8.22 15.33 25.71
CA GLU A 236 8.55 16.76 25.66
C GLU A 236 7.33 17.63 26.01
N LEU A 237 6.13 17.28 25.55
CA LEU A 237 4.91 17.99 25.93
C LEU A 237 4.67 17.95 27.44
N VAL A 238 4.81 16.77 28.06
CA VAL A 238 4.63 16.60 29.50
C VAL A 238 5.73 17.32 30.27
N GLU A 239 6.98 17.21 29.86
CA GLU A 239 8.12 17.84 30.55
C GLU A 239 8.01 19.37 30.55
N TYR A 240 7.70 19.98 29.39
CA TYR A 240 7.57 21.44 29.28
C TYR A 240 6.32 22.00 29.95
N TYR A 241 5.17 21.32 29.84
CA TYR A 241 3.89 21.85 30.32
C TYR A 241 3.42 21.28 31.67
N SER A 242 4.11 20.31 32.26
CA SER A 242 3.83 19.78 33.62
C SER A 242 3.65 20.89 34.67
N PRO A 243 4.56 21.87 34.82
CA PRO A 243 4.37 22.96 35.78
C PRO A 243 3.18 23.87 35.49
N PHE A 244 2.67 23.90 34.26
CA PHE A 244 1.52 24.73 33.86
C PHE A 244 0.20 23.94 33.79
N ALA A 245 0.19 22.67 34.19
CA ALA A 245 -0.97 21.79 34.04
C ALA A 245 -2.22 22.31 34.77
N SER A 246 -2.07 23.03 35.89
CA SER A 246 -3.21 23.62 36.63
C SER A 246 -3.93 24.72 35.85
N ASN A 247 -3.25 25.40 34.93
CA ASN A 247 -3.83 26.50 34.15
C ASN A 247 -4.62 26.02 32.93
N PHE A 248 -4.45 24.76 32.53
CA PHE A 248 -5.00 24.23 31.27
C PHE A 248 -5.80 22.93 31.51
N PRO A 249 -7.14 22.99 31.67
CA PRO A 249 -7.95 21.80 31.91
C PRO A 249 -7.91 20.78 30.76
N ASN A 250 -7.79 21.23 29.51
CA ASN A 250 -7.67 20.32 28.36
C ASN A 250 -6.38 19.49 28.39
N PHE A 251 -5.33 20.03 29.01
CA PHE A 251 -4.04 19.36 29.13
C PHE A 251 -4.08 18.29 30.23
N THR A 252 -4.80 18.52 31.34
CA THR A 252 -4.97 17.50 32.38
C THR A 252 -5.79 16.32 31.87
N GLU A 253 -6.87 16.58 31.11
CA GLU A 253 -7.61 15.52 30.40
C GLU A 253 -6.72 14.76 29.41
N PHE A 254 -5.83 15.47 28.72
CA PHE A 254 -4.86 14.83 27.84
C PHE A 254 -3.95 13.86 28.60
N VAL A 255 -3.31 14.31 29.67
CA VAL A 255 -2.42 13.45 30.48
C VAL A 255 -3.16 12.21 30.98
N ASN A 256 -4.40 12.35 31.45
CA ASN A 256 -5.21 11.21 31.89
C ASN A 256 -5.49 10.21 30.75
N VAL A 257 -5.82 10.70 29.55
CA VAL A 257 -6.02 9.86 28.37
C VAL A 257 -4.73 9.15 27.97
N VAL A 258 -3.59 9.83 28.01
CA VAL A 258 -2.29 9.23 27.70
C VAL A 258 -1.94 8.13 28.70
N LEU A 259 -2.12 8.38 29.99
CA LEU A 259 -1.88 7.37 31.04
C LEU A 259 -2.77 6.15 30.87
N TYR A 260 -4.06 6.35 30.63
CA TYR A 260 -4.99 5.25 30.35
C TYR A 260 -4.52 4.43 29.14
N LYS A 261 -4.14 5.10 28.06
CA LYS A 261 -3.64 4.45 26.84
C LYS A 261 -2.36 3.67 27.04
N ILE A 262 -1.38 4.23 27.76
CA ILE A 262 -0.12 3.56 28.08
C ILE A 262 -0.37 2.29 28.91
N ASN A 263 -1.29 2.35 29.88
CA ASN A 263 -1.64 1.18 30.68
C ASN A 263 -2.26 0.07 29.83
N CYS A 264 -3.19 0.42 28.92
CA CYS A 264 -3.74 -0.56 27.97
C CYS A 264 -2.64 -1.16 27.06
N GLU A 265 -1.67 -0.36 26.62
CA GLU A 265 -0.56 -0.85 25.80
C GLU A 265 0.33 -1.82 26.56
N ILE A 266 0.64 -1.53 27.82
CA ILE A 266 1.41 -2.43 28.69
C ILE A 266 0.68 -3.76 28.88
N GLU A 267 -0.64 -3.72 29.07
CA GLU A 267 -1.47 -4.92 29.17
C GLU A 267 -1.43 -5.75 27.88
N MET A 268 -1.64 -5.12 26.72
CA MET A 268 -1.54 -5.78 25.42
C MET A 268 -0.15 -6.37 25.15
N GLN A 269 0.93 -5.71 25.58
CA GLN A 269 2.29 -6.22 25.44
C GLN A 269 2.55 -7.44 26.31
N ASN A 270 1.97 -7.50 27.52
CA ASN A 270 2.05 -8.68 28.38
C ASN A 270 1.32 -9.86 27.74
N ASP A 271 0.09 -9.66 27.26
CA ASP A 271 -0.68 -10.70 26.56
C ASP A 271 0.06 -11.23 25.33
N LEU A 272 0.67 -10.34 24.54
CA LEU A 272 1.49 -10.74 23.39
C LEU A 272 2.74 -11.52 23.80
N ALA A 273 3.38 -11.19 24.92
CA ALA A 273 4.51 -11.93 25.44
C ALA A 273 4.12 -13.35 25.90
N GLU A 274 2.94 -13.49 26.52
CA GLU A 274 2.39 -14.81 26.86
C GLU A 274 2.09 -15.64 25.62
N LEU A 275 1.40 -15.07 24.62
CA LEU A 275 1.12 -15.72 23.34
C LEU A 275 2.40 -16.15 22.62
N LYS A 276 3.43 -15.31 22.63
CA LYS A 276 4.73 -15.66 22.08
C LYS A 276 5.34 -16.86 22.80
N GLY A 277 5.27 -16.91 24.13
CA GLY A 277 5.71 -18.05 24.93
C GLY A 277 4.97 -19.35 24.57
N TYR A 278 3.66 -19.29 24.36
CA TYR A 278 2.88 -20.45 23.90
C TYR A 278 3.29 -20.91 22.50
N VAL A 279 3.49 -19.99 21.56
CA VAL A 279 3.94 -20.32 20.20
C VAL A 279 5.33 -20.95 20.23
N ASP A 280 6.27 -20.40 20.99
CA ASP A 280 7.63 -20.94 21.12
C ASP A 280 7.64 -22.36 21.75
N MET A 281 6.70 -22.64 22.65
CA MET A 281 6.51 -23.99 23.20
C MET A 281 5.96 -24.97 22.14
N ILE A 282 5.02 -24.53 21.31
CA ILE A 282 4.45 -25.37 20.24
C ILE A 282 5.47 -25.61 19.13
N THR A 283 6.25 -24.60 18.73
CA THR A 283 7.28 -24.74 17.71
C THR A 283 8.38 -25.70 18.18
N SER A 284 8.91 -25.52 19.39
CA SER A 284 9.93 -26.42 19.95
C SER A 284 9.44 -27.88 20.10
N THR A 285 8.21 -28.10 20.54
CA THR A 285 7.64 -29.45 20.61
C THR A 285 7.43 -30.06 19.22
N SER A 286 7.02 -29.26 18.24
CA SER A 286 6.88 -29.72 16.85
C SER A 286 8.23 -30.11 16.23
N GLU A 287 9.29 -29.31 16.46
CA GLU A 287 10.64 -29.60 15.97
C GLU A 287 11.19 -30.91 16.56
N GLN A 288 10.97 -31.15 17.85
CA GLN A 288 11.33 -32.41 18.49
C GLN A 288 10.60 -33.60 17.86
N ASN A 289 9.30 -33.47 17.58
CA ASN A 289 8.52 -34.54 16.94
C ASN A 289 8.95 -34.81 15.49
N PHE A 290 9.44 -33.81 14.76
CA PHE A 290 10.02 -34.02 13.42
C PHE A 290 11.41 -34.66 13.47
N SER A 291 12.19 -34.47 14.54
CA SER A 291 13.51 -35.10 14.71
C SER A 291 13.46 -36.58 15.12
N LEU A 292 12.33 -37.03 15.66
CA LEU A 292 12.12 -38.39 16.16
C LEU A 292 11.47 -39.32 15.11
N ASN A 293 11.02 -38.78 13.97
CA ASN A 293 10.48 -39.54 12.82
C ASN A 293 11.47 -39.53 11.66
#